data_AF-A0A2W5ZUI2-F1
#
_entry.id   AF-A0A2W5ZUI2-F1
#
_cell.length_a   1.000
_cell.length_b   1.000
_cell.length_c   1.000
_cell.angle_alpha   90.00
_cell.angle_beta   90.00
_cell.angle_gamma   90.00
#
_symmetry.space_group_name_H-M   'P 1'
#
loop_
_entity.id
_entity.type
_entity.pdbx_description
1 polymer ?
#
loop_
_entity_poly.entity_id
_entity_poly.type
_entity_poly.pdbx_seq_one_letter_code
_entity_poly.pdbx_strand_id
1 'polypeptide(L)'
;MNSKPFRLSAVVAAFALFAFAGSVLPAASDLPSGSAKGSLTFDDNTVSLSFAGAFVDQKDERKPVVLIVSDKKLPVENWTSDFDIMRDKSKFNGIAFFLDKEGKVFRTDVHMKERQTAVSGIFDLKLDGPMSKELIGSGTGSSSSGGDKLEVTFHATLK
;
A
#
# COMPACT_ATOMS: atom_id res chain seq x y z
N MET A 1 -62.02 -35.34 26.43
CA MET A 1 -61.22 -36.58 26.33
C MET A 1 -59.86 -36.25 25.73
N ASN A 2 -58.83 -36.78 26.37
CA ASN A 2 -57.40 -36.55 26.12
C ASN A 2 -56.95 -36.84 24.69
N SER A 3 -56.00 -36.05 24.19
CA SER A 3 -54.90 -36.62 23.43
C SER A 3 -53.61 -35.79 23.57
N LYS A 4 -52.58 -36.45 24.08
CA LYS A 4 -51.14 -36.20 23.93
C LYS A 4 -50.49 -37.60 23.98
N PRO A 5 -49.23 -37.81 23.55
CA PRO A 5 -48.40 -37.08 22.57
C PRO A 5 -47.68 -38.05 21.59
N PHE A 6 -47.10 -37.57 20.49
CA PHE A 6 -45.91 -38.23 19.93
C PHE A 6 -44.96 -37.20 19.31
N ARG A 7 -43.68 -37.32 19.70
CA ARG A 7 -42.55 -36.49 19.28
C ARG A 7 -42.00 -37.02 17.97
N LEU A 8 -41.45 -36.16 17.12
CA LEU A 8 -40.16 -36.43 16.49
C LEU A 8 -39.45 -35.11 16.17
N SER A 9 -38.33 -34.91 16.88
CA SER A 9 -37.35 -33.87 16.66
C SER A 9 -36.46 -34.20 15.45
N ALA A 10 -35.67 -33.18 15.08
CA ALA A 10 -34.61 -33.14 14.07
C ALA A 10 -35.13 -32.80 12.66
N VAL A 11 -34.72 -31.64 12.15
CA VAL A 11 -33.66 -31.55 11.14
C VAL A 11 -33.01 -30.15 11.23
N VAL A 12 -31.74 -30.18 11.65
CA VAL A 12 -30.56 -29.41 11.20
C VAL A 12 -30.78 -27.92 10.86
N ALA A 13 -30.36 -27.07 11.79
CA ALA A 13 -29.97 -25.69 11.50
C ALA A 13 -28.67 -25.72 10.67
N ALA A 14 -28.77 -25.42 9.38
CA ALA A 14 -27.61 -25.15 8.55
C ALA A 14 -27.07 -23.75 8.92
N PHE A 15 -26.13 -23.71 9.86
CA PHE A 15 -25.26 -22.55 10.05
C PHE A 15 -24.33 -22.48 8.83
N ALA A 16 -24.74 -21.71 7.83
CA ALA A 16 -23.84 -21.27 6.77
C ALA A 16 -22.87 -20.25 7.39
N LEU A 17 -21.74 -20.75 7.88
CA LEU A 17 -20.60 -19.94 8.24
C LEU A 17 -20.05 -19.36 6.93
N PHE A 18 -20.44 -18.13 6.59
CA PHE A 18 -19.76 -17.35 5.57
C PHE A 18 -18.34 -17.09 6.08
N ALA A 19 -17.39 -17.94 5.65
CA ALA A 19 -15.99 -17.64 5.76
C ALA A 19 -15.74 -16.36 4.95
N PHE A 20 -15.52 -15.25 5.66
CA PHE A 20 -14.89 -14.08 5.08
C PHE A 20 -13.55 -14.53 4.52
N ALA A 21 -13.47 -14.74 3.21
CA ALA A 21 -12.22 -14.79 2.48
C ALA A 21 -11.68 -13.35 2.42
N GLY A 22 -11.30 -12.81 3.59
CA GLY A 22 -10.47 -11.64 3.65
C GLY A 22 -9.11 -12.04 3.10
N SER A 23 -8.70 -11.42 2.01
CA SER A 23 -7.34 -11.53 1.48
C SER A 23 -6.36 -11.20 2.61
N VAL A 24 -5.79 -12.22 3.25
CA VAL A 24 -4.74 -12.02 4.24
C VAL A 24 -3.50 -11.60 3.45
N LEU A 25 -3.24 -10.29 3.41
CA LEU A 25 -1.95 -9.80 2.95
C LEU A 25 -0.88 -10.40 3.88
N PRO A 26 0.22 -10.94 3.33
CA PRO A 26 1.33 -11.40 4.15
C PRO A 26 1.89 -10.23 4.96
N ALA A 27 2.37 -10.52 6.16
CA ALA A 27 3.04 -9.53 6.99
C ALA A 27 4.19 -8.89 6.19
N ALA A 28 4.32 -7.58 6.30
CA ALA A 28 5.30 -6.82 5.54
C ALA A 28 6.76 -7.30 5.81
N SER A 29 7.02 -7.86 7.00
CA SER A 29 8.31 -8.44 7.38
C SER A 29 8.72 -9.69 6.59
N ASP A 30 7.77 -10.39 5.95
CA ASP A 30 8.05 -11.63 5.20
C ASP A 30 8.46 -11.35 3.76
N LEU A 31 8.38 -10.10 3.32
CA LEU A 31 8.79 -9.68 1.99
C LEU A 31 10.31 -9.49 1.90
N PRO A 32 10.96 -9.91 0.79
CA PRO A 32 12.35 -9.53 0.52
C PRO A 32 12.53 -8.02 0.49
N SER A 33 13.69 -7.52 0.92
CA SER A 33 14.03 -6.11 0.76
C SER A 33 13.95 -5.68 -0.71
N GLY A 34 13.34 -4.52 -0.94
CA GLY A 34 13.10 -3.95 -2.26
C GLY A 34 11.78 -4.39 -2.92
N SER A 35 10.92 -5.10 -2.19
CA SER A 35 9.69 -5.68 -2.74
C SER A 35 8.42 -5.15 -2.08
N ALA A 36 7.32 -5.28 -2.82
CA ALA A 36 5.98 -4.97 -2.38
C ALA A 36 5.01 -6.05 -2.84
N LYS A 37 3.84 -6.11 -2.20
CA LYS A 37 2.73 -6.94 -2.64
C LYS A 37 1.43 -6.22 -2.42
N GLY A 38 0.69 -6.01 -3.50
CA GLY A 38 -0.60 -5.36 -3.44
C GLY A 38 -0.99 -4.71 -4.76
N SER A 39 -1.88 -3.74 -4.68
CA SER A 39 -2.36 -3.00 -5.84
C SER A 39 -2.70 -1.56 -5.51
N LEU A 40 -2.62 -0.72 -6.54
CA LEU A 40 -3.14 0.64 -6.56
C LEU A 40 -4.18 0.73 -7.66
N THR A 41 -5.38 1.19 -7.32
CA THR A 41 -6.38 1.68 -8.26
C THR A 41 -6.43 3.19 -8.17
N PHE A 42 -6.26 3.88 -9.31
CA PHE A 42 -6.36 5.32 -9.40
C PHE A 42 -6.86 5.74 -10.80
N ASP A 43 -7.83 6.66 -10.86
CA ASP A 43 -8.45 7.10 -12.13
C ASP A 43 -8.92 5.91 -13.00
N ASP A 44 -9.66 4.97 -12.41
CA ASP A 44 -10.15 3.73 -13.04
C ASP A 44 -9.06 2.79 -13.58
N ASN A 45 -7.82 2.94 -13.12
CA ASN A 45 -6.71 2.07 -13.50
C ASN A 45 -6.13 1.33 -12.32
N THR A 46 -6.15 0.00 -12.41
CA THR A 46 -5.55 -0.87 -11.40
C THR A 46 -4.20 -1.40 -11.89
N VAL A 47 -3.19 -1.30 -11.03
CA VAL A 47 -1.87 -1.88 -11.24
C VAL A 47 -1.44 -2.70 -10.03
N SER A 48 -0.72 -3.79 -10.27
CA SER A 48 -0.07 -4.54 -9.19
C SER A 48 1.24 -3.87 -8.80
N LEU A 49 1.46 -3.73 -7.49
CA LEU A 49 2.68 -3.17 -6.91
C LEU A 49 3.58 -4.32 -6.46
N SER A 50 4.80 -4.36 -7.00
CA SER A 50 5.75 -5.45 -6.79
C SER A 50 7.09 -5.00 -6.21
N PHE A 51 7.40 -3.70 -6.29
CA PHE A 51 8.68 -3.14 -5.88
C PHE A 51 8.50 -2.00 -4.89
N ALA A 52 9.45 -1.89 -3.97
CA ALA A 52 9.52 -0.78 -3.03
C ALA A 52 10.95 -0.24 -2.98
N GLY A 53 11.10 1.07 -2.91
CA GLY A 53 12.40 1.74 -2.83
C GLY A 53 12.27 3.03 -2.02
N ALA A 54 13.34 3.42 -1.36
CA ALA A 54 13.36 4.67 -0.61
C ALA A 54 14.73 5.36 -0.70
N PHE A 55 14.73 6.68 -0.74
CA PHE A 55 15.92 7.51 -0.71
C PHE A 55 15.64 8.81 0.04
N VAL A 56 16.69 9.48 0.51
CA VAL A 56 16.57 10.81 1.13
C VAL A 56 16.70 11.88 0.03
N ASP A 57 15.76 12.82 -0.02
CA ASP A 57 15.93 13.99 -0.88
C ASP A 57 17.03 14.89 -0.29
N GLN A 58 18.17 14.94 -0.99
CA GLN A 58 19.33 15.71 -0.61
C GLN A 58 19.24 17.19 -1.02
N LYS A 59 18.31 17.55 -1.90
CA LYS A 59 18.13 18.94 -2.35
C LYS A 59 17.12 19.71 -1.51
N ASP A 60 16.17 19.03 -0.89
CA ASP A 60 15.29 19.64 0.11
C ASP A 60 16.03 19.81 1.45
N GLU A 61 16.01 21.02 2.02
CA GLU A 61 16.68 21.34 3.29
C GLU A 61 16.17 20.49 4.47
N ARG A 62 14.90 20.07 4.41
CA ARG A 62 14.27 19.24 5.45
C ARG A 62 14.78 17.79 5.41
N LYS A 63 15.43 17.38 4.32
CA LYS A 63 15.90 16.01 4.07
C LYS A 63 14.79 14.96 4.23
N PRO A 64 13.64 15.12 3.56
CA PRO A 64 12.55 14.15 3.66
C PRO A 64 12.97 12.81 3.05
N VAL A 65 12.39 11.73 3.57
CA VAL A 65 12.47 10.42 2.93
C VAL A 65 11.39 10.34 1.86
N VAL A 66 11.77 9.91 0.66
CA VAL A 66 10.83 9.59 -0.40
C VAL A 66 10.73 8.07 -0.51
N LEU A 67 9.60 7.51 -0.08
CA LEU A 67 9.27 6.10 -0.18
C LEU A 67 8.40 5.87 -1.41
N ILE A 68 8.79 4.98 -2.30
CA ILE A 68 8.09 4.69 -3.56
C ILE A 68 7.72 3.21 -3.60
N VAL A 69 6.45 2.94 -3.89
CA VAL A 69 5.93 1.60 -4.11
C VAL A 69 5.35 1.54 -5.52
N SER A 70 5.82 0.59 -6.34
CA SER A 70 5.63 0.65 -7.79
C SER A 70 5.53 -0.72 -8.47
N ASP A 71 5.08 -0.68 -9.72
CA ASP A 71 4.96 -1.84 -10.62
C ASP A 71 6.29 -2.26 -11.27
N LYS A 72 7.30 -1.38 -11.23
CA LYS A 72 8.61 -1.59 -11.84
C LYS A 72 9.72 -1.31 -10.83
N LYS A 73 10.83 -2.02 -10.96
CA LYS A 73 12.03 -1.70 -10.19
C LYS A 73 12.59 -0.35 -10.66
N LEU A 74 12.73 0.59 -9.73
CA LEU A 74 13.29 1.92 -9.97
C LEU A 74 14.74 1.98 -9.47
N PRO A 75 15.61 2.77 -10.11
CA PRO A 75 17.03 2.92 -9.73
C PRO A 75 17.20 3.90 -8.56
N VAL A 76 16.43 3.72 -7.48
CA VAL A 76 16.40 4.64 -6.32
C VAL A 76 17.77 4.79 -5.65
N GLU A 77 18.65 3.81 -5.79
CA GLU A 77 20.04 3.87 -5.33
C GLU A 77 20.88 4.96 -5.99
N ASN A 78 20.44 5.47 -7.15
CA ASN A 78 21.10 6.54 -7.88
C ASN A 78 20.37 7.89 -7.75
N TRP A 79 19.26 7.93 -6.99
CA TRP A 79 18.44 9.13 -6.84
C TRP A 79 18.87 9.91 -5.60
N THR A 80 18.91 11.23 -5.76
CA THR A 80 19.32 12.15 -4.70
C THR A 80 18.27 13.22 -4.45
N SER A 81 17.21 13.27 -5.26
CA SER A 81 16.17 14.28 -5.16
C SER A 81 14.88 13.80 -5.82
N ASP A 82 13.73 14.32 -5.38
CA ASP A 82 12.44 14.06 -5.98
C ASP A 82 12.39 14.41 -7.48
N PHE A 83 13.18 15.40 -7.93
CA PHE A 83 13.35 15.71 -9.34
C PHE A 83 13.92 14.54 -10.17
N ASP A 84 14.62 13.59 -9.57
CA ASP A 84 15.14 12.43 -10.29
C ASP A 84 14.01 11.47 -10.68
N ILE A 85 12.92 11.43 -9.91
CA ILE A 85 11.68 10.72 -10.27
C ILE A 85 11.08 11.33 -11.55
N MET A 86 11.09 12.65 -11.66
CA MET A 86 10.56 13.36 -12.84
C MET A 86 11.44 13.18 -14.08
N ARG A 87 12.76 13.04 -13.90
CA ARG A 87 13.72 12.84 -15.00
C ARG A 87 13.79 11.38 -15.44
N ASP A 88 13.36 10.47 -14.57
CA ASP A 88 13.35 9.05 -14.87
C ASP A 88 12.42 8.73 -16.04
N LYS A 89 12.91 7.90 -16.96
CA LYS A 89 12.21 7.55 -18.20
C LYS A 89 11.48 6.21 -18.12
N SER A 90 11.46 5.58 -16.95
CA SER A 90 10.96 4.20 -16.78
C SER A 90 9.44 4.10 -16.93
N LYS A 91 8.73 5.24 -16.87
CA LYS A 91 7.26 5.34 -17.02
C LYS A 91 6.58 4.29 -16.14
N PHE A 92 6.82 4.38 -14.83
CA PHE A 92 6.27 3.45 -13.86
C PHE A 92 4.87 3.87 -13.42
N ASN A 93 4.13 2.93 -12.86
CA ASN A 93 2.91 3.20 -12.10
C ASN A 93 3.17 2.88 -10.63
N GLY A 94 2.64 3.69 -9.74
CA GLY A 94 2.88 3.54 -8.32
C GLY A 94 2.49 4.74 -7.51
N ILE A 95 2.97 4.76 -6.28
CA ILE A 95 2.70 5.81 -5.30
C ILE A 95 3.99 6.17 -4.58
N ALA A 96 4.21 7.46 -4.38
CA ALA A 96 5.32 8.02 -3.62
C ALA A 96 4.77 8.70 -2.36
N PHE A 97 5.30 8.34 -1.20
CA PHE A 97 5.04 8.98 0.07
C PHE A 97 6.27 9.78 0.50
N PHE A 98 6.07 11.05 0.80
CA PHE A 98 7.10 11.94 1.30
C PHE A 98 6.96 12.06 2.81
N LEU A 99 8.00 11.63 3.51
CA LEU A 99 8.01 11.50 4.96
C LEU A 99 8.89 12.58 5.58
N ASP A 100 8.41 13.19 6.66
CA ASP A 100 9.23 14.04 7.51
C ASP A 100 10.23 13.23 8.35
N LYS A 101 10.95 13.92 9.23
CA LYS A 101 11.97 13.31 10.09
C LYS A 101 11.39 12.35 11.13
N GLU A 102 10.09 12.43 11.39
CA GLU A 102 9.36 11.57 12.30
C GLU A 102 8.68 10.40 11.56
N GLY A 103 8.85 10.31 10.24
CA GLY A 103 8.25 9.30 9.38
C GLY A 103 6.77 9.56 9.05
N LYS A 104 6.28 10.78 9.25
CA LYS A 104 4.91 11.16 8.92
C LYS A 104 4.80 11.62 7.48
N VAL A 105 3.75 11.18 6.80
CA VAL A 105 3.45 11.60 5.44
C VAL A 105 3.03 13.08 5.43
N PHE A 106 3.73 13.91 4.66
CA PHE A 106 3.32 15.31 4.41
C PHE A 106 2.94 15.57 2.95
N ARG A 107 3.26 14.64 2.04
CA ARG A 107 2.86 14.67 0.63
C ARG A 107 2.75 13.25 0.09
N THR A 108 1.78 13.04 -0.78
CA THR A 108 1.59 11.77 -1.49
C THR A 108 1.39 12.07 -2.96
N ASP A 109 2.16 11.41 -3.82
CA ASP A 109 2.05 11.53 -5.26
C ASP A 109 1.73 10.16 -5.87
N VAL A 110 0.66 10.11 -6.67
CA VAL A 110 0.33 8.95 -7.49
C VAL A 110 0.93 9.11 -8.87
N HIS A 111 1.66 8.10 -9.33
CA HIS A 111 2.14 7.98 -10.69
C HIS A 111 1.29 6.94 -11.42
N MET A 112 0.53 7.35 -12.43
CA MET A 112 -0.34 6.47 -13.19
C MET A 112 -0.38 6.92 -14.65
N LYS A 113 -0.16 6.00 -15.60
CA LYS A 113 -0.20 6.29 -17.05
C LYS A 113 0.62 7.52 -17.44
N GLU A 114 1.86 7.58 -16.97
CA GLU A 114 2.81 8.68 -17.26
C GLU A 114 2.40 10.05 -16.70
N ARG A 115 1.36 10.11 -15.87
CA ARG A 115 0.95 11.31 -15.15
C ARG A 115 1.29 11.16 -13.68
N GLN A 116 1.70 12.27 -13.08
CA GLN A 116 1.90 12.42 -11.65
C GLN A 116 0.79 13.31 -11.10
N THR A 117 0.09 12.82 -10.06
CA THR A 117 -1.00 13.53 -9.42
C THR A 117 -0.75 13.58 -7.91
N ALA A 118 -0.61 14.78 -7.35
CA ALA A 118 -0.52 14.97 -5.92
C ALA A 118 -1.91 14.75 -5.28
N VAL A 119 -1.98 13.93 -4.24
CA VAL A 119 -3.22 13.57 -3.53
C VAL A 119 -3.04 13.76 -2.03
N SER A 120 -4.14 13.99 -1.30
CA SER A 120 -4.14 14.16 0.15
C SER A 120 -5.39 13.56 0.77
N GLY A 121 -5.24 12.87 1.90
CA GLY A 121 -6.35 12.34 2.70
C GLY A 121 -7.06 11.11 2.14
N ILE A 122 -6.53 10.46 1.10
CA ILE A 122 -7.11 9.25 0.49
C ILE A 122 -6.35 7.99 0.94
N PHE A 123 -5.03 8.09 1.06
CA PHE A 123 -4.14 6.97 1.36
C PHE A 123 -3.37 7.21 2.65
N ASP A 124 -3.45 6.23 3.53
CA ASP A 124 -2.73 6.14 4.78
C ASP A 124 -1.49 5.25 4.63
N LEU A 125 -0.44 5.62 5.34
CA LEU A 125 0.79 4.85 5.45
C LEU A 125 1.02 4.45 6.91
N LYS A 126 1.26 3.17 7.15
CA LYS A 126 1.72 2.65 8.44
C LYS A 126 3.12 2.07 8.29
N LEU A 127 4.04 2.51 9.13
CA LEU A 127 5.41 2.00 9.23
C LEU A 127 5.61 1.30 10.58
N ASP A 128 6.26 0.14 10.56
CA ASP A 128 6.57 -0.61 11.78
C ASP A 128 7.78 0.00 12.53
N GLY A 129 8.66 0.70 11.80
CA GLY A 129 9.84 1.38 12.33
C GLY A 129 10.19 2.62 11.50
N PRO A 130 9.51 3.76 11.69
CA PRO A 130 9.64 4.95 10.83
C PRO A 130 11.05 5.55 10.76
N MET A 131 11.89 5.28 11.77
CA MET A 131 13.26 5.77 11.87
C MET A 131 14.31 4.74 11.43
N SER A 132 13.88 3.57 10.97
CA SER A 132 14.75 2.48 10.55
C SER A 132 15.33 2.73 9.15
N LYS A 133 16.48 2.12 8.86
CA LYS A 133 16.95 1.99 7.47
C LYS A 133 16.10 1.01 6.66
N GLU A 134 15.47 0.05 7.32
CA GLU A 134 14.50 -0.86 6.72
C GLU A 134 13.08 -0.32 6.98
N LEU A 135 12.47 0.23 5.94
CA LEU A 135 11.11 0.73 5.94
C LEU A 135 10.17 -0.42 5.57
N ILE A 136 9.59 -1.02 6.61
CA ILE A 136 8.62 -2.10 6.52
C ILE A 136 7.26 -1.53 6.93
N GLY A 137 6.23 -1.84 6.14
CA GLY A 137 4.91 -1.31 6.44
C GLY A 137 3.84 -1.67 5.43
N SER A 138 2.74 -0.91 5.51
CA SER A 138 1.57 -1.08 4.65
C SER A 138 1.00 0.27 4.24
N GLY A 139 0.52 0.35 3.00
CA GLY A 139 -0.32 1.45 2.51
C GLY A 139 -1.75 0.96 2.33
N THR A 140 -2.71 1.74 2.83
CA THR A 140 -4.14 1.44 2.70
C THR A 140 -4.92 2.70 2.39
N GLY A 141 -6.05 2.58 1.70
CA GLY A 141 -6.99 3.68 1.57
C GLY A 141 -8.04 3.43 0.51
N SER A 142 -9.15 4.15 0.61
CA SER A 142 -10.21 4.14 -0.40
C SER A 142 -10.83 5.53 -0.44
N SER A 143 -11.02 6.05 -1.64
CA SER A 143 -11.82 7.26 -1.86
C SER A 143 -13.29 7.01 -1.46
N SER A 144 -14.00 8.05 -1.05
CA SER A 144 -15.42 7.98 -0.66
C SER A 144 -16.35 7.65 -1.81
N SER A 145 -15.93 7.90 -3.06
CA SER A 145 -16.62 7.49 -4.29
C SER A 145 -16.29 6.05 -4.72
N GLY A 146 -15.36 5.37 -4.04
CA GLY A 146 -14.99 3.97 -4.29
C GLY A 146 -14.11 3.73 -5.52
N GLY A 147 -13.69 4.78 -6.23
CA GLY A 147 -12.87 4.67 -7.45
C GLY A 147 -11.39 4.41 -7.15
N ASP A 148 -10.80 5.24 -6.29
CA ASP A 148 -9.39 5.10 -5.91
C ASP A 148 -9.21 4.20 -4.69
N LYS A 149 -8.25 3.28 -4.74
CA LYS A 149 -7.96 2.31 -3.68
C LYS A 149 -6.47 2.00 -3.61
N LEU A 150 -5.93 1.91 -2.40
CA LEU A 150 -4.60 1.37 -2.13
C LEU A 150 -4.72 0.22 -1.14
N GLU A 151 -4.05 -0.87 -1.43
CA GLU A 151 -3.89 -2.00 -0.52
C GLU A 151 -2.54 -2.65 -0.83
N VAL A 152 -1.54 -2.40 0.00
CA VAL A 152 -0.16 -2.86 -0.23
C VAL A 152 0.59 -3.11 1.07
N THR A 153 1.42 -4.16 1.09
CA THR A 153 2.51 -4.33 2.06
C THR A 153 3.84 -4.21 1.34
N PHE A 154 4.87 -3.71 2.03
CA PHE A 154 6.18 -3.47 1.42
C PHE A 154 7.32 -3.61 2.40
N HIS A 155 8.51 -3.83 1.84
CA HIS A 155 9.79 -3.79 2.51
C HIS A 155 10.79 -3.04 1.63
N ALA A 156 11.16 -1.83 2.01
CA ALA A 156 12.14 -1.00 1.32
C ALA A 156 13.36 -0.73 2.20
N THR A 157 14.55 -0.77 1.62
CA THR A 157 15.76 -0.27 2.29
C THR A 157 16.02 1.17 1.86
N LEU A 158 16.17 2.06 2.82
CA LEU A 158 16.55 3.46 2.63
C LEU A 158 17.99 3.54 2.09
N LYS A 159 18.13 4.14 0.90
CA LYS A 159 19.41 4.37 0.21
C LYS A 159 20.05 5.69 0.62
#